data_AF-A0A645GSJ3-F1
#
_entry.id   AF-A0A645GSJ3-F1
#
_cell.length_a   1.000
_cell.length_b   1.000
_cell.length_c   1.000
_cell.angle_alpha   90.00
_cell.angle_beta   90.00
_cell.angle_gamma   90.00
#
_symmetry.space_group_name_H-M   'P 1'
#
loop_
_entity.id
_entity.type
_entity.pdbx_description
1 polymer ?
#
loop_
_entity_poly.entity_id
_entity_poly.type
_entity_poly.pdbx_seq_one_letter_code
_entity_poly.pdbx_strand_id
1 'polypeptide(L)'
;MTLLITRPFREGDLVKMKEHTAILRIKRIGLMSTTFHSWENEEIIVMPNSVVASTVITNMTSKNRAYRILILVGVAHGTDLELAMRLMREVAYEHPNIIKDGTFDTPDTRVIEFAEFDVRLRLTAYVDNVENFGSISAQIRLAIYDKFLENDIKLSVPEMEVHIS
;
A
#
# COMPACT_ATOMS: atom_id res chain seq x y z
N MET A 1 4.78 -31.90 11.85
CA MET A 1 5.94 -31.52 12.70
C MET A 1 6.91 -30.57 11.99
N THR A 2 6.52 -29.92 10.88
CA THR A 2 7.44 -29.20 9.99
C THR A 2 7.59 -27.70 10.32
N LEU A 3 6.54 -27.04 10.82
CA LEU A 3 6.55 -25.61 11.17
C LEU A 3 7.53 -25.24 12.30
N LEU A 4 7.80 -26.16 13.24
CA LEU A 4 8.68 -25.92 14.39
C LEU A 4 10.17 -25.90 14.01
N ILE A 5 10.53 -26.53 12.87
CA ILE A 5 11.93 -26.77 12.49
C ILE A 5 12.42 -25.73 11.47
N THR A 6 11.55 -25.25 10.55
CA THR A 6 11.93 -24.25 9.53
C THR A 6 11.47 -22.82 9.85
N ARG A 7 10.55 -22.63 10.81
CA ARG A 7 9.95 -21.35 11.26
C ARG A 7 10.00 -20.23 10.20
N PRO A 8 9.15 -20.28 9.16
CA PRO A 8 9.12 -19.24 8.11
C PRO A 8 8.68 -17.85 8.62
N PHE A 9 8.20 -17.78 9.86
CA PHE A 9 7.78 -16.57 10.55
C PHE A 9 7.92 -16.73 12.07
N ARG A 10 7.94 -15.60 12.78
CA ARG A 10 8.07 -15.51 14.24
C ARG A 10 6.94 -14.68 14.83
N GLU A 11 6.75 -14.79 16.15
CA GLU A 11 5.85 -13.87 16.86
C GLU A 11 6.29 -12.42 16.62
N GLY A 12 5.32 -11.55 16.34
CA GLY A 12 5.54 -10.16 15.96
C GLY A 12 5.67 -9.90 14.45
N ASP A 13 5.87 -10.92 13.62
CA ASP A 13 5.94 -10.74 12.17
C ASP A 13 4.57 -10.31 11.60
N LEU A 14 4.63 -9.51 10.54
CA LEU A 14 3.47 -9.20 9.71
C LEU A 14 3.42 -10.16 8.52
N VAL A 15 2.26 -10.78 8.34
CA VAL A 15 2.03 -11.77 7.31
C VAL A 15 0.78 -11.44 6.51
N LYS A 16 0.82 -11.76 5.23
CA LYS A 16 -0.35 -11.73 4.35
C LYS A 16 -0.64 -13.14 3.87
N MET A 17 -1.86 -13.61 4.10
CA MET A 17 -2.30 -14.92 3.62
C MET A 17 -2.97 -14.75 2.27
N LYS A 18 -2.76 -15.67 1.33
CA LYS A 18 -3.35 -15.55 -0.02
C LYS A 18 -4.88 -15.40 0.01
N GLU A 19 -5.52 -16.14 0.91
CA GLU A 19 -6.99 -16.18 1.05
C GLU A 19 -7.56 -14.98 1.86
N HIS A 20 -6.70 -14.15 2.47
CA HIS A 20 -7.11 -13.00 3.28
C HIS A 20 -6.54 -11.70 2.70
N THR A 21 -7.39 -10.72 2.47
CA THR A 21 -6.94 -9.40 1.99
C THR A 21 -6.15 -8.65 3.06
N ALA A 22 -6.45 -8.89 4.34
CA ALA A 22 -5.86 -8.21 5.48
C ALA A 22 -4.41 -8.65 5.77
N ILE A 23 -3.63 -7.70 6.28
CA ILE A 23 -2.31 -7.97 6.88
C ILE A 23 -2.56 -8.35 8.34
N LEU A 24 -1.96 -9.47 8.76
CA LEU A 24 -2.10 -10.01 10.10
C LEU A 24 -0.77 -9.97 10.83
N ARG A 25 -0.78 -9.63 12.12
CA ARG A 25 0.37 -9.76 13.00
C ARG A 25 0.33 -11.09 13.72
N ILE A 26 1.45 -11.81 13.78
CA ILE A 26 1.53 -13.04 14.56
C ILE A 26 1.61 -12.67 16.04
N LYS A 27 0.56 -12.99 16.80
CA LYS A 27 0.51 -12.74 18.24
C LYS A 27 1.23 -13.83 19.02
N ARG A 28 0.93 -15.10 18.71
CA ARG A 28 1.48 -16.26 19.43
C ARG A 28 1.50 -17.50 18.57
N ILE A 29 2.59 -18.28 18.65
CA ILE A 29 2.68 -19.60 18.01
C ILE A 29 2.59 -20.67 19.10
N GLY A 30 1.40 -21.24 19.26
CA GLY A 30 1.13 -22.32 20.20
C GLY A 30 1.44 -23.71 19.63
N LEU A 31 1.30 -24.73 20.47
CA LEU A 31 1.57 -26.12 20.09
C LEU A 31 0.61 -26.63 18.99
N MET A 32 -0.68 -26.28 19.09
CA MET A 32 -1.74 -26.75 18.18
C MET A 32 -2.28 -25.66 17.26
N SER A 33 -2.14 -24.39 17.63
CA SER A 33 -2.69 -23.27 16.88
C SER A 33 -1.77 -22.06 16.91
N THR A 34 -1.90 -21.22 15.90
CA THR A 34 -1.28 -19.90 15.83
C THR A 34 -2.35 -18.83 15.97
N THR A 35 -2.07 -17.83 16.78
CA THR A 35 -2.93 -16.69 17.02
C THR A 35 -2.40 -15.48 16.27
N PHE A 36 -3.30 -14.80 15.57
CA PHE A 36 -3.03 -13.61 14.79
C PHE A 36 -3.89 -12.44 15.29
N HIS A 37 -3.42 -11.24 15.02
CA HIS A 37 -4.13 -9.98 15.21
C HIS A 37 -4.33 -9.30 13.88
N SER A 38 -5.57 -8.90 13.57
CA SER A 38 -5.83 -8.06 12.39
C SER A 38 -5.29 -6.65 12.61
N TRP A 39 -4.72 -6.05 11.57
CA TRP A 39 -4.18 -4.70 11.62
C TRP A 39 -5.24 -3.62 11.86
N GLU A 40 -6.47 -3.83 11.38
CA GLU A 40 -7.52 -2.80 11.38
C GLU A 40 -8.55 -2.90 12.51
N ASN A 41 -8.60 -4.00 13.27
CA ASN A 41 -9.45 -4.15 14.45
C ASN A 41 -8.95 -5.32 15.29
N GLU A 42 -9.14 -5.25 16.61
CA GLU A 42 -8.64 -6.15 17.67
C GLU A 42 -9.03 -7.65 17.56
N GLU A 43 -9.51 -8.10 16.40
CA GLU A 43 -9.88 -9.46 16.12
C GLU A 43 -8.69 -10.42 16.30
N ILE A 44 -8.89 -11.35 17.22
CA ILE A 44 -8.00 -12.46 17.48
C ILE A 44 -8.40 -13.60 16.56
N ILE A 45 -7.61 -13.83 15.51
CA ILE A 45 -7.80 -14.97 14.62
C ILE A 45 -6.98 -16.14 15.17
N VAL A 46 -7.62 -17.26 15.45
CA VAL A 46 -6.94 -18.48 15.91
C VAL A 46 -7.07 -19.55 14.84
N MET A 47 -5.94 -19.98 14.27
CA MET A 47 -5.92 -21.02 13.24
C MET A 47 -5.12 -22.25 13.71
N PRO A 48 -5.62 -23.48 13.47
CA PRO A 48 -4.84 -24.69 13.72
C PRO A 48 -3.54 -24.69 12.92
N ASN A 49 -2.46 -25.20 13.51
CA ASN A 49 -1.15 -25.24 12.85
C ASN A 49 -1.16 -26.07 11.55
N SER A 50 -2.03 -27.08 11.46
CA SER A 50 -2.23 -27.85 10.22
C SER A 50 -2.77 -26.97 9.08
N VAL A 51 -3.72 -26.09 9.37
CA VAL A 51 -4.28 -25.13 8.40
C VAL A 51 -3.19 -24.14 8.00
N VAL A 52 -2.52 -23.53 8.97
CA VAL A 52 -1.43 -22.56 8.73
C VAL A 52 -0.30 -23.17 7.87
N ALA A 53 0.06 -24.43 8.10
CA ALA A 53 1.08 -25.13 7.31
C ALA A 53 0.66 -25.38 5.85
N SER A 54 -0.65 -25.49 5.60
CA SER A 54 -1.21 -25.72 4.26
C SER A 54 -1.54 -24.42 3.51
N THR A 55 -1.54 -23.28 4.20
CA THR A 55 -1.82 -21.96 3.62
C THR A 55 -0.57 -21.34 3.01
N VAL A 56 -0.72 -20.68 1.86
CA VAL A 56 0.34 -19.84 1.28
C VAL A 56 0.40 -18.52 2.06
N ILE A 57 1.50 -18.32 2.79
CA ILE A 57 1.73 -17.15 3.65
C ILE A 57 2.94 -16.37 3.13
N THR A 58 2.74 -15.07 2.91
CA THR A 58 3.81 -14.13 2.60
C THR A 58 4.24 -13.43 3.89
N ASN A 59 5.47 -13.66 4.34
CA ASN A 59 6.04 -12.94 5.49
C ASN A 59 6.64 -11.61 5.03
N MET A 60 5.98 -10.52 5.43
CA MET A 60 6.29 -9.16 5.00
C MET A 60 7.45 -8.53 5.78
N THR A 61 7.82 -9.10 6.93
CA THR A 61 8.86 -8.56 7.83
C THR A 61 10.10 -9.45 7.95
N SER A 62 10.13 -10.58 7.23
CA SER A 62 11.18 -11.61 7.34
C SER A 62 12.60 -11.12 7.04
N LYS A 63 12.76 -10.27 6.03
CA LYS A 63 14.08 -9.80 5.54
C LYS A 63 14.35 -8.34 5.87
N ASN A 64 13.34 -7.50 5.71
CA ASN A 64 13.34 -6.08 6.04
C ASN A 64 11.90 -5.64 6.28
N ARG A 65 11.72 -4.39 6.71
CA ARG A 65 10.39 -3.79 6.91
C ARG A 65 9.96 -2.92 5.73
N ALA A 66 10.73 -2.90 4.65
CA ALA A 66 10.41 -2.05 3.51
C ALA A 66 9.14 -2.55 2.83
N TYR A 67 8.28 -1.63 2.41
CA TYR A 67 7.02 -1.98 1.77
C TYR A 67 6.71 -1.09 0.59
N ARG A 68 6.32 -1.70 -0.53
CA ARG A 68 5.94 -0.97 -1.73
C ARG A 68 4.53 -0.43 -1.60
N ILE A 69 4.39 0.89 -1.56
CA ILE A 69 3.10 1.57 -1.63
C ILE A 69 2.73 1.87 -3.08
N LEU A 70 1.42 1.94 -3.32
CA LEU A 70 0.82 2.28 -4.60
C LEU A 70 -0.29 3.30 -4.34
N ILE A 71 -0.16 4.47 -4.95
CA ILE A 71 -1.14 5.56 -4.87
C ILE A 71 -1.70 5.78 -6.28
N LEU A 72 -3.03 5.70 -6.38
CA LEU A 72 -3.78 5.96 -7.60
C LEU A 72 -4.43 7.34 -7.51
N VAL A 73 -4.33 8.11 -8.59
CA VAL A 73 -4.94 9.45 -8.70
C VAL A 73 -5.58 9.55 -10.08
N GLY A 74 -6.85 9.95 -10.12
CA GLY A 74 -7.56 10.27 -11.38
C GLY A 74 -7.52 11.77 -11.64
N VAL A 75 -7.00 12.17 -12.79
CA VAL A 75 -6.98 13.57 -13.24
C VAL A 75 -7.92 13.76 -14.42
N ALA A 76 -8.45 14.98 -14.60
CA ALA A 76 -9.34 15.29 -15.71
C ALA A 76 -8.62 15.18 -17.07
N HIS A 77 -9.37 14.86 -18.12
CA HIS A 77 -8.85 14.93 -19.50
C HIS A 77 -8.35 16.35 -19.83
N GLY A 78 -7.28 16.44 -20.62
CA GLY A 78 -6.62 17.71 -20.94
C GLY A 78 -5.70 18.27 -19.86
N THR A 79 -5.53 17.57 -18.72
CA THR A 79 -4.51 17.89 -17.71
C THR A 79 -3.10 17.71 -18.29
N ASP A 80 -2.16 18.57 -17.89
CA ASP A 80 -0.73 18.34 -18.12
C ASP A 80 -0.25 17.13 -17.30
N LEU A 81 -0.25 15.96 -17.95
CA LEU A 81 0.07 14.69 -17.30
C LEU A 81 1.55 14.62 -16.88
N GLU A 82 2.45 15.27 -17.61
CA GLU A 82 3.88 15.29 -17.27
C GLU A 82 4.10 16.11 -16.00
N LEU A 83 3.47 17.28 -15.90
CA LEU A 83 3.47 18.10 -14.70
C LEU A 83 2.86 17.33 -13.51
N ALA A 84 1.66 16.76 -13.67
CA ALA A 84 1.00 16.01 -12.60
C ALA A 84 1.87 14.85 -12.07
N MET A 85 2.45 14.05 -12.97
CA MET A 85 3.37 12.97 -12.62
C MET A 85 4.64 13.49 -11.93
N ARG A 86 5.22 14.59 -12.40
CA ARG A 86 6.38 15.21 -11.76
C ARG A 86 6.08 15.64 -10.33
N LEU A 87 4.96 16.33 -10.11
CA LEU A 87 4.53 16.78 -8.77
C LEU A 87 4.28 15.59 -7.83
N MET A 88 3.61 14.53 -8.30
CA MET A 88 3.41 13.29 -7.54
C MET A 88 4.75 12.67 -7.11
N ARG A 89 5.71 12.61 -8.03
CA ARG A 89 7.05 12.08 -7.75
C ARG A 89 7.76 12.95 -6.72
N GLU A 90 7.76 14.27 -6.89
CA GLU A 90 8.39 15.22 -5.95
C GLU A 90 7.85 15.06 -4.53
N VAL A 91 6.53 15.01 -4.34
CA VAL A 91 5.91 14.80 -3.02
C VAL A 91 6.42 13.51 -2.36
N ALA A 92 6.50 12.41 -3.12
CA ALA A 92 7.03 11.16 -2.61
C ALA A 92 8.53 11.26 -2.25
N TYR A 93 9.32 11.99 -3.03
CA TYR A 93 10.73 12.23 -2.74
C TYR A 93 10.96 13.12 -1.51
N GLU A 94 10.06 14.06 -1.23
CA GLU A 94 10.13 14.94 -0.06
C GLU A 94 9.76 14.21 1.24
N HIS A 95 8.93 13.17 1.16
CA HIS A 95 8.46 12.45 2.34
C HIS A 95 9.60 11.69 3.07
N PRO A 96 9.82 11.89 4.39
CA PRO A 96 11.00 11.37 5.10
C PRO A 96 11.07 9.84 5.18
N ASN A 97 9.92 9.16 5.31
CA ASN A 97 9.86 7.69 5.41
C ASN A 97 9.87 6.94 4.08
N ILE A 98 10.15 7.63 2.96
CA ILE A 98 10.33 7.00 1.65
C ILE A 98 11.80 6.66 1.47
N ILE A 99 12.08 5.42 1.08
CA ILE A 99 13.44 4.92 0.86
C ILE A 99 14.00 5.51 -0.45
N LYS A 100 15.17 6.12 -0.36
CA LYS A 100 15.81 6.90 -1.44
C LYS A 100 17.32 6.61 -1.59
N ASP A 101 17.84 5.65 -0.83
CA ASP A 101 19.28 5.32 -0.73
C ASP A 101 19.77 4.35 -1.82
N GLY A 102 18.88 3.93 -2.74
CA GLY A 102 19.20 2.99 -3.82
C GLY A 102 19.06 1.51 -3.45
N THR A 103 18.63 1.16 -2.24
CA THR A 103 18.37 -0.26 -1.90
C THR A 103 17.08 -0.80 -2.55
N PHE A 104 16.17 0.08 -2.96
CA PHE A 104 14.94 -0.23 -3.69
C PHE A 104 14.73 0.77 -4.83
N ASP A 105 13.79 0.45 -5.73
CA ASP A 105 13.37 1.39 -6.78
C ASP A 105 12.88 2.69 -6.15
N THR A 106 13.36 3.81 -6.67
CA THR A 106 12.93 5.14 -6.24
C THR A 106 11.48 5.44 -6.65
N PRO A 107 10.84 6.48 -6.08
CA PRO A 107 9.50 6.88 -6.48
C PRO A 107 9.33 7.05 -8.00
N ASP A 108 8.34 6.36 -8.56
CA ASP A 108 8.02 6.37 -9.98
C ASP A 108 6.54 6.59 -10.23
N THR A 109 6.24 7.32 -11.31
CA THR A 109 4.89 7.71 -11.71
C THR A 109 4.60 7.32 -13.14
N ARG A 110 3.41 6.78 -13.41
CA ARG A 110 2.99 6.35 -14.75
C ARG A 110 1.53 6.66 -15.00
N VAL A 111 1.20 6.96 -16.25
CA VAL A 111 -0.16 6.78 -16.76
C VAL A 111 -0.43 5.28 -16.84
N ILE A 112 -1.55 4.83 -16.26
CA ILE A 112 -1.92 3.41 -16.25
C ILE A 112 -3.17 3.11 -17.06
N GLU A 113 -4.06 4.08 -17.25
CA GLU A 113 -5.32 3.90 -17.95
C GLU A 113 -5.88 5.25 -18.42
N PHE A 114 -6.44 5.28 -19.63
CA PHE A 114 -7.31 6.36 -20.10
C PHE A 114 -8.74 5.88 -19.92
N ALA A 115 -9.39 6.29 -18.83
CA ALA A 115 -10.77 5.92 -18.52
C ALA A 115 -11.75 6.90 -19.18
N GLU A 116 -13.04 6.59 -19.10
CA GLU A 116 -14.12 7.39 -19.71
C GLU A 116 -14.11 8.84 -19.20
N PHE A 117 -13.95 9.03 -17.88
CA PHE A 117 -14.03 10.36 -17.24
C PHE A 117 -12.71 10.86 -16.64
N ASP A 118 -11.63 10.08 -16.71
CA ASP A 118 -10.35 10.43 -16.11
C ASP A 118 -9.16 9.79 -16.81
N VAL A 119 -7.98 10.34 -16.55
CA VAL A 119 -6.70 9.68 -16.79
C VAL A 119 -6.15 9.19 -15.46
N ARG A 120 -5.94 7.88 -15.33
CA ARG A 120 -5.42 7.28 -14.10
C ARG A 120 -3.91 7.33 -14.07
N LEU A 121 -3.39 8.01 -13.06
CA LEU A 121 -1.98 8.07 -12.72
C LEU A 121 -1.71 7.13 -11.54
N ARG A 122 -0.54 6.51 -11.55
CA ARG A 122 -0.04 5.67 -10.47
C ARG A 122 1.31 6.16 -10.01
N LEU A 123 1.44 6.44 -8.72
CA LEU A 123 2.71 6.58 -8.01
C LEU A 123 3.03 5.27 -7.30
N THR A 124 4.26 4.79 -7.43
CA THR A 124 4.81 3.72 -6.58
C THR A 124 6.08 4.16 -5.90
N ALA A 125 6.23 3.81 -4.63
CA ALA A 125 7.42 4.09 -3.83
C ALA A 125 7.59 3.03 -2.74
N TYR A 126 8.78 2.94 -2.14
CA TYR A 126 9.02 2.06 -0.98
C TYR A 126 9.06 2.89 0.30
N VAL A 127 8.28 2.49 1.30
CA VAL A 127 8.38 3.03 2.67
C VAL A 127 9.36 2.20 3.49
N ASP A 128 10.01 2.83 4.46
CA ASP A 128 10.98 2.21 5.38
C ASP A 128 10.37 1.16 6.32
N ASN A 129 9.08 1.31 6.67
CA ASN A 129 8.37 0.44 7.59
C ASN A 129 6.93 0.18 7.15
N VAL A 130 6.65 -1.09 6.88
CA VAL A 130 5.32 -1.63 6.59
C VAL A 130 4.30 -1.29 7.67
N GLU A 131 4.66 -1.16 8.94
CA GLU A 131 3.67 -0.78 9.98
C GLU A 131 3.07 0.61 9.74
N ASN A 132 3.79 1.52 9.07
CA ASN A 132 3.34 2.89 8.87
C ASN A 132 2.84 3.16 7.45
N PHE A 133 2.79 2.14 6.57
CA PHE A 133 2.51 2.36 5.14
C PHE A 133 1.19 3.11 4.91
N GLY A 134 0.16 2.82 5.72
CA GLY A 134 -1.17 3.44 5.60
C GLY A 134 -1.14 4.93 5.90
N SER A 135 -0.51 5.32 7.02
CA SER A 135 -0.35 6.71 7.44
C SER A 135 0.51 7.50 6.43
N ILE A 136 1.64 6.92 6.02
CA ILE A 136 2.53 7.54 5.01
C ILE A 136 1.79 7.73 3.69
N SER A 137 1.05 6.72 3.24
CA SER A 137 0.26 6.82 2.01
C SER A 137 -0.81 7.91 2.11
N ALA A 138 -1.43 8.10 3.28
CA ALA A 138 -2.39 9.18 3.50
C ALA A 138 -1.73 10.56 3.46
N GLN A 139 -0.58 10.73 4.12
CA GLN A 139 0.19 11.98 4.09
C GLN A 139 0.61 12.35 2.66
N ILE A 140 1.11 11.38 1.88
CA ILE A 140 1.47 11.60 0.48
C ILE A 140 0.24 11.99 -0.35
N ARG A 141 -0.92 11.35 -0.16
CA ARG A 141 -2.15 11.72 -0.89
C ARG A 141 -2.58 13.17 -0.60
N LEU A 142 -2.50 13.60 0.66
CA LEU A 142 -2.82 14.97 1.04
C LEU A 142 -1.85 15.96 0.40
N ALA A 143 -0.55 15.70 0.49
CA ALA A 143 0.45 16.57 -0.13
C ALA A 143 0.37 16.59 -1.67
N ILE A 144 0.00 15.47 -2.32
CA ILE A 144 -0.33 15.46 -3.76
C ILE A 144 -1.53 16.36 -4.05
N TYR A 145 -2.59 16.26 -3.26
CA TYR A 145 -3.79 17.08 -3.42
C TYR A 145 -3.46 18.58 -3.33
N ASP A 146 -2.74 18.99 -2.29
CA ASP A 146 -2.35 20.38 -2.08
C ASP A 146 -1.48 20.89 -3.25
N LYS A 147 -0.46 20.12 -3.64
CA LYS A 147 0.44 20.50 -4.73
C LYS A 147 -0.27 20.54 -6.09
N PHE A 148 -1.29 19.72 -6.29
CA PHE A 148 -2.13 19.77 -7.49
C PHE A 148 -2.97 21.05 -7.53
N LEU A 149 -3.57 21.45 -6.40
CA LEU A 149 -4.30 22.71 -6.30
C LEU A 149 -3.42 23.92 -6.58
N GLU A 150 -2.20 23.94 -6.05
CA GLU A 150 -1.23 25.04 -6.27
C GLU A 150 -0.76 25.17 -7.73
N ASN A 151 -0.90 24.12 -8.53
CA ASN A 151 -0.41 24.06 -9.91
C ASN A 151 -1.56 23.90 -10.93
N ASP A 152 -2.80 24.23 -10.53
CA ASP A 152 -4.00 24.17 -11.38
C ASP A 152 -4.24 22.78 -12.02
N ILE A 153 -3.77 21.71 -11.38
CA ILE A 153 -4.02 20.33 -11.81
C ILE A 153 -5.42 19.91 -11.37
N LYS A 154 -6.31 19.73 -12.33
CA LYS A 154 -7.70 19.35 -12.08
C LYS A 154 -7.81 17.85 -11.81
N LEU A 155 -8.23 17.50 -10.60
CA LEU A 155 -8.70 16.15 -10.31
C LEU A 155 -10.01 15.88 -11.06
N SER A 156 -10.19 14.64 -11.51
CA SER A 156 -11.46 14.27 -12.13
C SER A 156 -12.57 14.30 -11.08
N VAL A 157 -13.67 14.94 -11.46
CA VAL A 157 -14.95 14.88 -10.75
C VAL A 157 -15.95 14.22 -11.70
N PRO A 158 -16.87 13.36 -11.22
CA PRO A 158 -17.92 12.82 -12.07
C PRO A 158 -18.70 13.99 -12.68
N GLU A 159 -18.81 14.04 -14.01
CA GLU A 159 -19.70 14.98 -14.67
C GLU A 159 -21.15 14.57 -14.35
N MET A 160 -21.83 15.33 -13.49
CA MET A 160 -23.29 15.28 -13.44
C MET A 160 -23.81 16.12 -14.62
N GLU A 161 -24.14 15.47 -15.73
CA GLU A 161 -24.97 16.09 -16.76
C GLU A 161 -26.37 16.34 -16.19
N VAL A 162 -26.63 17.56 -15.72
CA VAL A 162 -27.98 18.02 -15.42
C VAL A 162 -28.65 18.35 -16.75
N HIS A 163 -29.36 17.38 -17.33
CA HIS A 163 -30.30 17.65 -18.42
C HIS A 163 -31.49 18.43 -17.86
N ILE A 164 -31.53 19.74 -18.11
CA ILE A 164 -32.74 20.54 -17.90
C ILE A 164 -33.57 20.41 -19.19
N SER A 165 -34.57 19.54 -19.13
CA SER A 165 -35.64 19.44 -20.14
C SER A 165 -36.65 20.58 -20.03
#